data_AF-A0A927BGF2-F1
#
_entry.id   AF-A0A927BGF2-F1
#
_cell.length_a   1.000
_cell.length_b   1.000
_cell.length_c   1.000
_cell.angle_alpha   90.00
_cell.angle_beta   90.00
_cell.angle_gamma   90.00
#
_symmetry.space_group_name_H-M   'P 1'
#
loop_
_entity.id
_entity.type
_entity.pdbx_description
1 polymer ?
#
loop_
_entity_poly.entity_id
_entity_poly.type
_entity_poly.pdbx_seq_one_letter_code
_entity_poly.pdbx_strand_id
1 'polypeptide(L)'
;MFKGVDVDWFAFNNLNAVLHFASAGGLVPYFVDEHISELATKVLSLPIVSPEVIINEDLSNFVSLPDQKSFDLYVESFLNFARRGLFSYDKSILNNYESPLYYLVAAPSKALDRKELSDSLLSLIPQTILPINPLIHQQVNIEIYTK
;
A
#
# COMPACT_ATOMS: atom_id res chain seq x y z
N MET A 1 -15.37 4.76 -10.61
CA MET A 1 -14.84 5.68 -9.57
C MET A 1 -15.19 5.07 -8.21
N PHE A 2 -14.20 4.66 -7.43
CA PHE A 2 -14.39 4.08 -6.10
C PHE A 2 -14.72 5.20 -5.11
N LYS A 3 -15.98 5.35 -4.73
CA LYS A 3 -16.40 6.36 -3.75
C LYS A 3 -16.96 5.70 -2.51
N GLY A 4 -16.27 5.92 -1.38
CA GLY A 4 -16.65 5.34 -0.08
C GLY A 4 -16.42 3.83 0.02
N VAL A 5 -15.69 3.22 -0.93
CA VAL A 5 -15.29 1.82 -0.89
C VAL A 5 -13.84 1.76 -0.46
N ASP A 6 -13.55 0.99 0.59
CA ASP A 6 -12.19 0.70 0.99
C ASP A 6 -11.58 -0.32 0.04
N VAL A 7 -10.49 0.08 -0.60
CA VAL A 7 -9.75 -0.72 -1.58
C VAL A 7 -8.25 -0.64 -1.32
N ASP A 8 -7.60 -1.78 -1.51
CA ASP A 8 -6.15 -1.92 -1.57
C ASP A 8 -5.69 -1.75 -3.02
N TRP A 9 -4.83 -0.79 -3.32
CA TRP A 9 -4.28 -0.60 -4.66
C TRP A 9 -2.77 -0.68 -4.69
N PHE A 10 -2.22 -0.95 -5.87
CA PHE A 10 -0.82 -1.34 -6.06
C PHE A 10 -0.16 -0.49 -7.14
N ALA A 11 1.14 -0.28 -7.00
CA ALA A 11 1.96 0.42 -7.98
C ALA A 11 3.43 -0.03 -7.88
N PHE A 12 4.25 0.45 -8.81
CA PHE A 12 5.70 0.32 -8.74
C PHE A 12 6.35 1.66 -8.42
N ASN A 13 7.52 1.63 -7.80
CA ASN A 13 8.36 2.81 -7.67
C ASN A 13 9.56 2.81 -8.62
N ASN A 14 10.34 3.89 -8.59
CA ASN A 14 11.57 4.07 -9.36
C ASN A 14 12.70 3.08 -9.02
N LEU A 15 12.56 2.32 -7.93
CA LEU A 15 13.47 1.24 -7.52
C LEU A 15 12.97 -0.16 -7.92
N ASN A 16 11.89 -0.25 -8.73
CA ASN A 16 11.18 -1.48 -9.09
C ASN A 16 10.53 -2.22 -7.91
N ALA A 17 10.45 -1.62 -6.73
CA ALA A 17 9.73 -2.21 -5.61
C ALA A 17 8.22 -2.13 -5.84
N VAL A 18 7.51 -3.16 -5.36
CA VAL A 18 6.05 -3.18 -5.35
C VAL A 18 5.54 -2.42 -4.12
N LEU A 19 4.57 -1.53 -4.35
CA LEU A 19 3.91 -0.72 -3.32
C LEU A 19 2.46 -1.19 -3.15
N HIS A 20 1.98 -1.14 -1.92
CA HIS A 20 0.60 -1.36 -1.51
C HIS A 20 0.07 -0.12 -0.80
N PHE A 21 -1.17 0.25 -1.10
CA PHE A 21 -1.85 1.39 -0.49
C PHE A 21 -3.30 1.05 -0.13
N ALA A 22 -3.64 1.14 1.14
CA ALA A 22 -5.04 1.11 1.59
C ALA A 22 -5.66 2.51 1.40
N SER A 23 -6.80 2.57 0.71
CA SER A 23 -7.47 3.85 0.41
C SER A 23 -8.32 4.39 1.56
N ALA A 24 -8.69 3.55 2.52
CA ALA A 24 -9.55 3.89 3.65
C ALA A 24 -10.86 4.59 3.23
N GLY A 25 -11.41 4.20 2.08
CA GLY A 25 -12.63 4.77 1.48
C GLY A 25 -12.45 6.11 0.75
N GLY A 26 -11.22 6.63 0.69
CA GLY A 26 -10.85 7.86 -0.04
C GLY A 26 -10.77 7.70 -1.55
N LEU A 27 -10.48 8.79 -2.27
CA LEU A 27 -10.14 8.70 -3.69
C LEU A 27 -8.85 7.91 -3.91
N VAL A 28 -8.82 7.22 -5.04
CA VAL A 28 -7.63 6.57 -5.59
C VAL A 28 -7.27 7.20 -6.95
N PRO A 29 -5.99 7.14 -7.39
CA PRO A 29 -5.58 7.69 -8.68
C PRO A 29 -6.37 7.11 -9.87
N TYR A 30 -6.56 7.89 -10.94
CA TYR A 30 -7.36 7.47 -12.12
C TYR A 30 -6.85 6.22 -12.86
N PHE A 31 -5.59 5.86 -12.67
CA PHE A 31 -4.96 4.71 -13.29
C PHE A 31 -5.23 3.42 -12.50
N VAL A 32 -5.85 3.50 -11.33
CA VAL A 32 -6.29 2.34 -10.56
C VAL A 32 -7.52 1.73 -11.25
N ASP A 33 -7.39 0.46 -11.62
CA ASP A 33 -8.39 -0.30 -12.37
C ASP A 33 -9.58 -0.75 -11.50
N GLU A 34 -10.71 -1.09 -12.12
CA GLU A 34 -11.91 -1.58 -11.42
C GLU A 34 -11.77 -3.00 -10.83
N HIS A 35 -10.87 -3.82 -11.37
CA HIS A 35 -10.59 -5.20 -10.90
C HIS A 35 -9.70 -5.28 -9.65
N ILE A 36 -9.59 -4.20 -8.89
CA ILE A 36 -8.62 -4.02 -7.81
C ILE A 36 -8.76 -5.05 -6.68
N SER A 37 -9.98 -5.49 -6.37
CA SER A 37 -10.24 -6.47 -5.30
C SER A 37 -9.69 -7.86 -5.63
N GLU A 38 -9.67 -8.26 -6.91
CA GLU A 38 -9.06 -9.53 -7.33
C GLU A 38 -7.54 -9.47 -7.22
N LEU A 39 -6.96 -8.31 -7.50
CA LEU A 39 -5.51 -8.09 -7.41
C LEU A 39 -5.02 -8.23 -5.98
N ALA A 40 -5.71 -7.66 -4.99
CA ALA A 40 -5.36 -7.81 -3.58
C ALA A 40 -5.31 -9.28 -3.14
N THR A 41 -6.31 -10.07 -3.54
CA THR A 41 -6.34 -11.53 -3.25
C THR A 41 -5.15 -12.25 -3.89
N LYS A 42 -4.82 -11.94 -5.15
CA LYS A 42 -3.67 -12.54 -5.85
C LYS A 42 -2.35 -12.15 -5.20
N VAL A 43 -2.18 -10.89 -4.79
CA VAL A 43 -1.00 -10.44 -4.06
C VAL A 43 -0.87 -11.16 -2.73
N LEU A 44 -1.96 -11.33 -1.97
CA LEU A 44 -1.96 -12.09 -0.72
C LEU A 44 -1.70 -13.60 -0.91
N SER A 45 -1.83 -14.14 -2.13
CA SER A 45 -1.42 -15.51 -2.44
C SER A 45 0.07 -15.68 -2.73
N LEU A 46 0.83 -14.58 -2.86
CA LEU A 46 2.28 -14.62 -3.07
C LEU A 46 3.00 -15.28 -1.87
N PRO A 47 4.15 -15.94 -2.12
CA PRO A 47 4.97 -16.47 -1.05
C PRO A 47 5.50 -15.37 -0.13
N ILE A 48 5.70 -15.71 1.13
CA ILE A 48 6.42 -14.85 2.09
C ILE A 48 7.90 -14.84 1.69
N VAL A 49 8.41 -13.67 1.31
CA VAL A 49 9.81 -13.44 0.92
C VAL A 49 10.57 -12.56 1.92
N SER A 50 9.84 -11.92 2.84
CA SER A 50 10.36 -11.02 3.87
C SER A 50 9.75 -11.38 5.22
N PRO A 51 10.14 -12.49 5.87
CA PRO A 51 9.54 -12.90 7.16
C PRO A 51 9.74 -11.85 8.26
N GLU A 52 10.87 -11.13 8.19
CA GLU A 52 11.11 -9.94 9.00
C GLU A 52 10.55 -8.71 8.30
N VAL A 53 9.82 -7.89 9.05
CA VAL A 53 9.16 -6.68 8.58
C VAL A 53 9.40 -5.57 9.59
N ILE A 54 9.48 -4.34 9.08
CA ILE A 54 9.76 -3.14 9.85
C ILE A 54 8.44 -2.37 9.96
N ILE A 55 7.95 -2.18 11.17
CA ILE A 55 6.81 -1.28 11.44
C ILE A 55 7.36 0.13 11.52
N ASN A 56 6.65 1.11 10.94
CA ASN A 56 7.03 2.50 11.06
C ASN A 56 7.07 2.92 12.55
N GLU A 57 8.21 3.39 13.03
CA GLU A 57 8.40 3.81 14.43
C GLU A 57 7.52 5.01 14.79
N ASP A 58 7.19 5.86 13.81
CA ASP A 58 6.34 7.03 13.96
C ASP A 58 4.84 6.73 13.77
N LEU A 59 4.45 5.46 13.71
CA LEU A 59 3.08 5.06 13.38
C LEU A 59 2.03 5.68 14.32
N SER A 60 2.36 5.83 15.61
CA SER A 60 1.50 6.46 16.62
C SER A 60 1.21 7.94 16.35
N ASN A 61 1.97 8.61 15.49
CA ASN A 61 1.69 9.99 15.06
C ASN A 61 0.57 10.06 14.01
N PHE A 62 0.27 8.94 13.34
CA PHE A 62 -0.69 8.87 12.24
C PHE A 62 -1.99 8.16 12.63
N VAL A 63 -1.90 7.14 13.50
CA VAL A 63 -3.04 6.32 13.88
C VAL A 63 -3.28 6.36 15.39
N SER A 64 -4.53 6.62 15.79
CA SER A 64 -4.98 6.60 17.18
C SER A 64 -6.14 5.62 17.32
N LEU A 65 -5.86 4.44 17.87
CA LEU A 65 -6.84 3.37 18.08
C LEU A 65 -7.17 3.21 19.56
N PRO A 66 -8.39 2.71 19.90
CA PRO A 66 -8.88 2.74 21.28
C PRO A 66 -8.11 1.82 22.24
N ASP A 67 -7.46 0.78 21.73
CA ASP A 67 -6.72 -0.20 22.51
C ASP A 67 -5.63 -0.91 21.70
N GLN A 68 -4.72 -1.60 22.40
CA GLN A 68 -3.61 -2.33 21.78
C GLN A 68 -4.08 -3.43 20.84
N LYS A 69 -5.19 -4.11 21.14
CA LYS A 69 -5.71 -5.19 20.30
C LYS A 69 -6.16 -4.66 18.93
N SER A 70 -6.83 -3.51 18.93
CA SER A 70 -7.25 -2.81 17.73
C SER A 70 -6.04 -2.35 16.91
N PHE A 71 -5.00 -1.85 17.59
CA PHE A 71 -3.73 -1.52 16.96
C PHE A 71 -3.04 -2.74 16.32
N ASP A 72 -2.97 -3.86 17.03
CA ASP A 72 -2.34 -5.09 16.53
C ASP A 72 -3.08 -5.64 15.30
N LEU A 73 -4.42 -5.66 15.34
CA LEU A 73 -5.25 -6.08 14.21
C LEU A 73 -5.09 -5.16 13.00
N TYR A 74 -5.04 -3.84 13.24
CA TYR A 74 -4.78 -2.85 12.21
C TYR A 74 -3.41 -3.09 11.57
N VAL A 75 -2.33 -3.17 12.36
CA VAL A 75 -0.97 -3.35 11.84
C VAL A 75 -0.82 -4.67 11.09
N GLU A 76 -1.41 -5.76 11.59
CA GLU A 76 -1.28 -7.10 11.00
C GLU A 76 -1.79 -7.17 9.56
N SER A 77 -2.80 -6.38 9.16
CA SER A 77 -3.24 -6.33 7.76
C SER A 77 -2.14 -5.80 6.84
N PHE A 78 -1.39 -4.78 7.26
CA PHE A 78 -0.26 -4.22 6.52
C PHE A 78 0.97 -5.14 6.57
N LEU A 79 1.21 -5.82 7.70
CA LEU A 79 2.28 -6.81 7.82
C LEU A 79 2.10 -7.96 6.84
N ASN A 80 0.87 -8.36 6.53
CA ASN A 80 0.61 -9.42 5.56
C ASN A 80 1.13 -9.06 4.16
N PHE A 81 0.97 -7.81 3.72
CA PHE A 81 1.57 -7.35 2.46
C PHE A 81 3.09 -7.19 2.58
N ALA A 82 3.58 -6.61 3.69
CA ALA A 82 5.02 -6.43 3.91
C ALA A 82 5.79 -7.76 3.94
N ARG A 83 5.23 -8.82 4.52
CA ARG A 83 5.87 -10.15 4.54
C ARG A 83 6.07 -10.74 3.14
N ARG A 84 5.28 -10.28 2.15
CA ARG A 84 5.38 -10.65 0.73
C ARG A 84 6.26 -9.70 -0.07
N GLY A 85 6.97 -8.78 0.59
CA GLY A 85 7.94 -7.89 0.00
C GLY A 85 7.39 -6.54 -0.46
N LEU A 86 6.17 -6.16 -0.06
CA LEU A 86 5.54 -4.89 -0.46
C LEU A 86 5.71 -3.82 0.60
N PHE A 87 6.04 -2.59 0.19
CA PHE A 87 5.92 -1.43 1.09
C PHE A 87 4.45 -1.05 1.22
N SER A 88 3.96 -0.97 2.46
CA SER A 88 2.54 -0.95 2.76
C SER A 88 2.13 0.36 3.42
N TYR A 89 1.27 1.11 2.74
CA TYR A 89 0.86 2.47 3.10
C TYR A 89 -0.63 2.54 3.43
N ASP A 90 -1.00 3.47 4.32
CA ASP A 90 -2.38 3.80 4.63
C ASP A 90 -2.66 5.30 4.40
N LYS A 91 -3.92 5.67 4.25
CA LYS A 91 -4.32 7.05 3.97
C LYS A 91 -4.28 7.90 5.24
N SER A 92 -3.56 9.02 5.19
CA SER A 92 -3.30 9.84 6.38
C SER A 92 -4.51 10.61 6.93
N ILE A 93 -5.49 10.96 6.08
CA ILE A 93 -6.61 11.83 6.47
C ILE A 93 -7.94 11.17 6.10
N LEU A 94 -8.49 10.38 7.02
CA LEU A 94 -9.72 9.60 6.81
C LEU A 94 -10.97 10.47 6.53
N ASN A 95 -11.03 11.66 7.12
CA ASN A 95 -12.15 12.59 6.93
C ASN A 95 -11.97 13.54 5.73
N ASN A 96 -10.93 13.34 4.93
CA ASN A 96 -10.70 14.09 3.70
C ASN A 96 -10.59 13.13 2.52
N TYR A 97 -11.73 12.94 1.84
CA TYR A 97 -11.87 12.05 0.69
C TYR A 97 -10.86 12.35 -0.43
N GLU A 98 -10.51 13.63 -0.62
CA GLU A 98 -9.61 14.10 -1.68
C GLU A 98 -8.13 14.18 -1.24
N SER A 99 -7.82 13.87 0.03
CA SER A 99 -6.45 13.92 0.51
C SER A 99 -5.55 12.99 -0.32
N PRO A 100 -4.44 13.49 -0.86
CA PRO A 100 -3.48 12.67 -1.58
C PRO A 100 -2.44 12.04 -0.65
N LEU A 101 -2.55 12.26 0.66
CA LEU A 101 -1.51 11.88 1.63
C LEU A 101 -1.68 10.45 2.12
N TYR A 102 -0.58 9.70 2.03
CA TYR A 102 -0.45 8.34 2.56
C TYR A 102 0.79 8.26 3.45
N TYR A 103 0.76 7.43 4.48
CA TYR A 103 1.88 7.18 5.38
C TYR A 103 2.26 5.71 5.37
N LEU A 104 3.55 5.42 5.53
CA LEU A 104 4.08 4.06 5.58
C LEU A 104 3.66 3.44 6.91
N VAL A 105 3.06 2.26 6.85
CA VAL A 105 2.70 1.47 8.04
C VAL A 105 3.74 0.38 8.27
N ALA A 106 4.08 -0.34 7.21
CA ALA A 106 5.00 -1.47 7.27
C ALA A 106 5.89 -1.55 6.02
N ALA A 107 7.16 -1.85 6.22
CA ALA A 107 8.15 -2.09 5.18
C ALA A 107 8.69 -3.53 5.25
N PRO A 108 8.98 -4.14 4.10
CA PRO A 108 9.71 -5.40 4.05
C PRO A 108 11.20 -5.16 4.35
N SER A 109 11.85 -6.08 5.04
CA SER A 109 13.32 -6.12 5.09
C SER A 109 13.92 -6.55 3.74
N LYS A 110 13.16 -7.33 2.94
CA LYS A 110 13.48 -7.69 1.55
C LYS A 110 12.33 -7.31 0.62
N ALA A 111 12.53 -6.25 -0.16
CA ALA A 111 11.57 -5.81 -1.17
C ALA A 111 11.40 -6.86 -2.28
N LEU A 112 10.15 -7.04 -2.73
CA LEU A 112 9.82 -7.79 -3.94
C LEU A 112 10.11 -6.90 -5.15
N ASP A 113 11.02 -7.34 -6.02
CA ASP A 113 11.30 -6.64 -7.28
C ASP A 113 10.20 -6.96 -8.30
N ARG A 114 9.75 -5.96 -9.05
CA ARG A 114 8.82 -6.12 -10.18
C ARG A 114 9.21 -7.28 -11.10
N LYS A 115 10.50 -7.53 -11.32
CA LYS A 115 11.00 -8.60 -12.18
C LYS A 115 10.78 -10.01 -11.61
N GLU A 116 10.49 -10.12 -10.33
CA GLU A 116 10.17 -11.39 -9.65
C GLU A 116 8.68 -11.76 -9.75
N LEU A 117 7.83 -10.84 -10.24
CA LEU A 117 6.41 -11.10 -10.43
C LEU A 117 6.16 -11.93 -11.71
N SER A 118 5.14 -12.79 -11.67
CA SER A 118 4.66 -13.48 -12.87
C SER A 118 4.00 -12.49 -13.85
N ASP A 119 4.06 -12.79 -15.15
CA ASP A 119 3.44 -11.95 -16.21
C ASP A 119 1.94 -11.69 -15.95
N SER A 120 1.23 -12.70 -15.45
CA SER A 120 -0.19 -12.59 -15.10
C SER A 120 -0.42 -11.52 -14.03
N LEU A 121 0.40 -11.48 -12.98
CA LEU A 121 0.27 -10.49 -11.92
C LEU A 121 0.79 -9.12 -12.37
N LEU A 122 1.89 -9.09 -13.14
CA LEU A 122 2.43 -7.88 -13.72
C LEU A 122 1.42 -7.13 -14.57
N SER A 123 0.64 -7.84 -15.39
CA SER A 123 -0.35 -7.22 -16.27
C SER A 123 -1.54 -6.57 -15.54
N LEU A 124 -1.77 -6.94 -14.27
CA LEU A 124 -2.87 -6.42 -13.46
C LEU A 124 -2.48 -5.17 -12.65
N ILE A 125 -1.20 -5.01 -12.32
CA ILE A 125 -0.73 -3.82 -11.60
C ILE A 125 -0.58 -2.67 -12.61
N PRO A 126 -1.07 -1.45 -12.32
CA PRO A 126 -0.80 -0.29 -13.15
C PRO A 126 0.70 -0.09 -13.38
N GLN A 127 1.11 0.10 -14.64
CA GLN A 127 2.53 0.23 -14.99
C GLN A 127 3.11 1.63 -14.69
N THR A 128 2.30 2.51 -14.09
CA THR A 128 2.73 3.84 -13.61
C THR A 128 3.81 3.69 -12.55
N ILE A 129 4.91 4.42 -12.73
CA ILE A 129 6.02 4.45 -11.78
C ILE A 129 5.88 5.68 -10.88
N LEU A 130 5.75 5.45 -9.58
CA LEU A 130 5.69 6.52 -8.58
C LEU A 130 7.11 6.95 -8.16
N PRO A 131 7.39 8.25 -8.03
CA PRO A 131 8.71 8.77 -7.64
C PRO A 131 8.93 8.66 -6.11
N ILE A 132 8.71 7.47 -5.55
CA ILE A 132 8.72 7.22 -4.11
C ILE A 132 9.94 6.39 -3.73
N ASN A 133 10.79 6.94 -2.86
CA ASN A 133 11.76 6.13 -2.14
C ASN A 133 11.22 5.79 -0.74
N PRO A 134 10.72 4.56 -0.52
CA PRO A 134 10.12 4.17 0.76
C PRO A 134 11.12 4.14 1.92
N LEU A 135 12.42 4.10 1.64
CA LEU A 135 13.48 4.15 2.67
C LEU A 135 13.70 5.56 3.24
N ILE A 136 13.15 6.58 2.58
CA ILE A 136 13.31 7.98 2.96
C ILE A 136 11.94 8.59 3.32
N HIS A 137 10.89 8.21 2.60
CA HIS A 137 9.57 8.84 2.72
C HIS A 137 8.62 8.02 3.60
N GLN A 138 8.49 8.43 4.86
CA GLN A 138 7.48 7.91 5.80
C GLN A 138 6.06 8.40 5.45
N GLN A 139 5.94 9.52 4.73
CA GLN A 139 4.69 10.02 4.17
C GLN A 139 4.91 10.41 2.72
N VAL A 140 3.94 10.15 1.86
CA VAL A 140 3.98 10.41 0.43
C VAL A 140 2.72 11.14 -0.02
N ASN A 141 2.88 12.03 -1.01
CA ASN A 141 1.78 12.67 -1.70
C ASN A 141 1.58 11.96 -3.04
N ILE A 142 0.44 11.29 -3.19
CA ILE A 142 0.05 10.62 -4.42
C ILE A 142 -1.01 11.49 -5.09
N GLU A 143 -0.59 12.21 -6.13
CA GLU A 143 -1.49 13.09 -6.87
C GLU A 143 -2.65 12.29 -7.45
N ILE A 144 -3.85 12.64 -7.00
CA ILE A 144 -5.11 12.05 -7.45
C ILE A 144 -5.60 12.91 -8.61
N TYR A 145 -5.06 12.67 -9.80
CA TYR A 145 -5.60 13.31 -10.99
C TYR A 145 -6.98 12.69 -11.28
N THR A 146 -8.04 13.48 -11.21
CA THR A 146 -9.37 13.05 -11.67
C THR A 146 -9.40 13.08 -13.20
N LYS A 147 -9.96 12.03 -13.82
CA LYS A 147 -10.33 12.06 -15.24
C LYS A 147 -11.50 13.01 -15.47
#